data_AF-A0A7W1A2U7-F1
#
_entry.id   AF-A0A7W1A2U7-F1
#
_cell.length_a   1.000
_cell.length_b   1.000
_cell.length_c   1.000
_cell.angle_alpha   90.00
_cell.angle_beta   90.00
_cell.angle_gamma   90.00
#
_symmetry.space_group_name_H-M   'P 1'
#
loop_
_entity.id
_entity.type
_entity.pdbx_description
1 polymer ?
#
loop_
_entity_poly.entity_id
_entity_poly.type
_entity_poly.pdbx_seq_one_letter_code
_entity_poly.pdbx_strand_id
1 'polypeptide(L)'
;MGADGVFADLRRLADWFSTSPQRGSLHIERTVQRLGTTAIPLLGRELRSADRRRREAARAALAALADDLVTRSRVIAELRSATTDTSIDEVKVSAVGLLAELGEKAAAVFADPSAIQRQSAMALAAQLSSDADVASAADLMVCQLGDEDIVQMLAAMCEADPSAAQRLGAELAVRLDLSAEARERFASVLAERLAAGAPLPERRRNAFRRPTHVAVLVDASARLVVVASKKIAGERRWRRWAVLIGPSGRVDDCVHEDDATDAADAAPLIANLVADGYRVASTEVDHARTVVTAAARLTSRPVDRATGLPSAYYLGRDLLDLGDAHVGDRPATPPALVARAIEQTSESITSGDHGKAHALLALCDPAHPEVAAASAALYLSAQPPRAADAVTALERALTAEPDWPLHHWNLA
;
A
#
# COMPACT_ATOMS: atom_id res chain seq x y z
N MET A 1 -24.74 26.85 33.36
CA MET A 1 -24.70 27.64 32.10
C MET A 1 -26.13 28.02 31.75
N GLY A 2 -26.42 29.31 31.58
CA GLY A 2 -27.78 29.79 31.27
C GLY A 2 -28.20 29.39 29.85
N ALA A 3 -29.49 29.07 29.67
CA ALA A 3 -30.07 28.62 28.40
C ALA A 3 -29.82 29.59 27.23
N ASP A 4 -29.69 30.90 27.52
CA ASP A 4 -29.44 31.94 26.53
C ASP A 4 -28.08 31.80 25.82
N GLY A 5 -27.05 31.28 26.51
CA GLY A 5 -25.72 31.08 25.92
C GLY A 5 -25.69 29.94 24.89
N VAL A 6 -26.43 28.86 25.17
CA VAL A 6 -26.50 27.68 24.28
C VAL A 6 -27.19 28.03 22.97
N PHE A 7 -28.29 28.79 23.03
CA PHE A 7 -29.00 29.21 21.82
C PHE A 7 -28.17 30.16 20.95
N ALA A 8 -27.49 31.14 21.56
CA ALA A 8 -26.61 32.05 20.84
C ALA A 8 -25.46 31.31 20.13
N ASP A 9 -24.91 30.29 20.77
CA ASP A 9 -23.83 29.46 20.21
C ASP A 9 -24.32 28.56 19.07
N LEU A 10 -25.50 27.92 19.20
CA LEU A 10 -26.12 27.15 18.11
C LEU A 10 -26.42 28.02 16.90
N ARG A 11 -26.94 29.24 17.12
CA ARG A 11 -27.20 30.20 16.04
C ARG A 11 -25.92 30.62 15.35
N ARG A 12 -24.87 30.94 16.11
CA ARG A 12 -23.54 31.28 15.56
C ARG A 12 -22.97 30.13 14.71
N LEU A 13 -23.14 28.88 15.17
CA LEU A 13 -22.71 27.71 14.42
C LEU A 13 -23.49 27.55 13.11
N ALA A 14 -24.82 27.74 13.14
CA ALA A 14 -25.67 27.69 11.94
C ALA A 14 -25.34 28.81 10.93
N ASP A 15 -25.10 30.03 11.41
CA ASP A 15 -24.72 31.18 10.58
C ASP A 15 -23.34 30.94 9.91
N TRP A 16 -22.42 30.28 10.61
CA TRP A 16 -21.11 29.92 10.07
C TRP A 16 -21.20 28.93 8.89
N PHE A 17 -22.00 27.86 9.04
CA PHE A 17 -22.28 26.93 7.93
C PHE A 17 -22.92 27.64 6.73
N SER A 18 -23.72 28.68 6.98
CA SER A 18 -24.41 29.43 5.94
C SER A 18 -23.49 30.38 5.16
N THR A 19 -22.41 30.87 5.77
CA THR A 19 -21.60 31.98 5.22
C THR A 19 -20.22 31.57 4.72
N SER A 20 -19.46 30.73 5.45
CA SER A 20 -18.11 30.31 5.04
C SER A 20 -17.54 29.15 5.89
N PRO A 21 -17.93 27.89 5.62
CA PRO A 21 -17.44 26.72 6.36
C PRO A 21 -15.95 26.37 6.12
N GLN A 22 -15.26 27.04 5.18
CA GLN A 22 -13.90 26.66 4.75
C GLN A 22 -12.76 27.15 5.66
N ARG A 23 -12.99 28.15 6.51
CA ARG A 23 -11.97 28.58 7.48
C ARG A 23 -12.16 27.80 8.76
N GLY A 24 -11.27 26.85 9.02
CA GLY A 24 -11.04 26.33 10.36
C GLY A 24 -10.83 27.52 11.28
N SER A 25 -11.86 27.82 12.07
CA SER A 25 -11.85 28.91 13.02
C SER A 25 -11.78 28.26 14.38
N LEU A 26 -10.67 28.48 15.09
CA LEU A 26 -10.51 28.06 16.49
C LEU A 26 -11.70 28.46 17.36
N HIS A 27 -12.41 29.54 16.97
CA HIS A 27 -13.62 29.98 17.65
C HIS A 27 -14.82 29.06 17.43
N ILE A 28 -14.96 28.49 16.23
CA ILE A 28 -16.01 27.52 15.90
C ILE A 28 -15.73 26.17 16.56
N GLU A 29 -14.48 25.70 16.54
CA GLU A 29 -14.07 24.47 17.25
C GLU A 29 -14.39 24.56 18.75
N ARG A 30 -14.01 25.67 19.40
CA ARG A 30 -14.36 25.92 20.82
C ARG A 30 -15.86 26.00 21.06
N THR A 31 -16.62 26.54 20.08
CA THR A 31 -18.09 26.63 20.19
C THR A 31 -18.72 25.23 20.08
N VAL A 32 -18.24 24.41 19.15
CA VAL A 32 -18.67 23.00 19.00
C VAL A 32 -18.34 22.22 20.27
N GLN A 33 -17.12 22.30 20.79
CA GLN A 33 -16.72 21.66 22.04
C GLN A 33 -17.57 22.10 23.24
N ARG A 34 -17.89 23.41 23.35
CA ARG A 34 -18.75 23.93 24.42
C ARG A 34 -20.20 23.44 24.32
N LEU A 35 -20.72 23.29 23.09
CA LEU A 35 -22.07 22.77 22.86
C LEU A 35 -22.17 21.25 23.09
N GLY A 36 -21.08 20.52 22.86
CA GLY A 36 -21.00 19.07 23.05
C GLY A 36 -22.10 18.32 22.29
N THR A 37 -22.81 17.44 22.99
CA THR A 37 -23.92 16.66 22.43
C THR A 37 -25.04 17.50 21.84
N THR A 38 -25.22 18.75 22.29
CA THR A 38 -26.28 19.66 21.81
C THR A 38 -26.04 20.09 20.35
N ALA A 39 -24.79 20.09 19.89
CA ALA A 39 -24.46 20.41 18.50
C ALA A 39 -24.74 19.25 17.53
N ILE A 40 -24.80 18.00 18.01
CA ILE A 40 -24.85 16.81 17.15
C ILE A 40 -26.02 16.82 16.16
N PRO A 41 -27.27 17.15 16.53
CA PRO A 41 -28.37 17.19 15.57
C PRO A 41 -28.17 18.22 14.45
N LEU A 42 -27.60 19.38 14.77
CA LEU A 42 -27.27 20.40 13.78
C LEU A 42 -26.17 19.91 12.85
N LEU A 43 -25.10 19.34 13.41
CA LEU A 43 -24.00 18.78 12.62
C LEU A 43 -24.46 17.61 11.74
N GLY A 44 -25.34 16.73 12.24
CA GLY A 44 -25.97 15.67 11.46
C GLY A 44 -26.82 16.20 10.30
N ARG A 45 -27.52 17.33 10.50
CA ARG A 45 -28.24 18.01 9.41
C ARG A 45 -27.29 18.57 8.36
N GLU A 46 -26.21 19.25 8.78
CA GLU A 46 -25.24 19.83 7.83
C GLU A 46 -24.42 18.75 7.12
N LEU A 47 -24.18 17.59 7.76
CA LEU A 47 -23.61 16.40 7.13
C LEU A 47 -24.48 15.89 5.97
N ARG A 48 -25.80 16.05 6.06
CA ARG A 48 -26.77 15.70 5.00
C ARG A 48 -26.96 16.81 3.95
N SER A 49 -26.24 17.93 4.05
CA SER A 49 -26.32 19.02 3.09
C SER A 49 -25.87 18.58 1.69
N ALA A 50 -26.47 19.12 0.63
CA ALA A 50 -25.99 18.95 -0.74
C ALA A 50 -24.64 19.66 -1.00
N ASP A 51 -24.31 20.69 -0.20
CA ASP A 51 -23.03 21.40 -0.29
C ASP A 51 -21.90 20.57 0.35
N ARG A 52 -20.97 20.11 -0.49
CA ARG A 52 -19.77 19.35 -0.09
C ARG A 52 -18.99 20.03 1.05
N ARG A 53 -18.85 21.36 1.02
CA ARG A 53 -18.06 22.10 2.01
C ARG A 53 -18.69 22.05 3.39
N ARG A 54 -20.02 22.13 3.46
CA ARG A 54 -20.76 21.99 4.72
C ARG A 54 -20.66 20.57 5.27
N ARG A 55 -20.73 19.56 4.39
CA ARG A 55 -20.55 18.16 4.79
C ARG A 55 -19.17 17.90 5.38
N GLU A 56 -18.11 18.34 4.72
CA GLU A 56 -16.72 18.18 5.19
C GLU A 56 -16.51 18.88 6.54
N ALA A 57 -17.00 20.11 6.68
CA ALA A 57 -16.96 20.85 7.94
C ALA A 57 -17.74 20.15 9.07
N ALA A 58 -18.93 19.62 8.77
CA ALA A 58 -19.74 18.89 9.74
C ALA A 58 -19.08 17.57 10.15
N ARG A 59 -18.49 16.83 9.21
CA ARG A 59 -17.69 15.62 9.49
C ARG A 59 -16.53 15.93 10.43
N ALA A 60 -15.74 16.97 10.14
CA ALA A 60 -14.61 17.37 10.99
C ALA A 60 -15.06 17.78 12.41
N ALA A 61 -16.17 18.51 12.52
CA ALA A 61 -16.74 18.89 13.82
C ALA A 61 -17.27 17.67 14.61
N LEU A 62 -17.89 16.69 13.95
CA LEU A 62 -18.32 15.44 14.58
C LEU A 62 -17.13 14.60 15.04
N ALA A 63 -16.06 14.53 14.26
CA ALA A 63 -14.81 13.87 14.64
C ALA A 63 -14.21 14.48 15.90
N ALA A 64 -14.09 15.81 15.96
CA ALA A 64 -13.57 16.53 17.12
C ALA A 64 -14.42 16.36 18.40
N LEU A 65 -15.72 16.08 18.25
CA LEU A 65 -16.60 15.78 19.38
C LEU A 65 -16.48 14.34 19.89
N ALA A 66 -15.96 13.42 19.08
CA ALA A 66 -15.92 12.00 19.38
C ALA A 66 -14.72 11.58 20.25
N ASP A 67 -13.89 12.54 20.68
CA ASP A 67 -12.79 12.34 21.63
C ASP A 67 -13.31 12.01 23.06
N ASP A 68 -14.48 12.50 23.42
CA ASP A 68 -15.15 12.19 24.69
C ASP A 68 -16.06 10.96 24.57
N LEU A 69 -15.92 9.99 25.48
CA LEU A 69 -16.65 8.71 25.42
C LEU A 69 -18.18 8.87 25.41
N VAL A 70 -18.72 9.82 26.18
CA VAL A 70 -20.17 10.05 26.26
C VAL A 70 -20.68 10.62 24.93
N THR A 71 -19.98 11.62 24.42
CA THR A 71 -20.32 12.29 23.16
C THR A 71 -20.11 11.37 21.95
N ARG A 72 -19.07 10.53 21.97
CA ARG A 72 -18.75 9.52 20.94
C ARG A 72 -19.93 8.61 20.65
N SER A 73 -20.60 8.09 21.69
CA SER A 73 -21.77 7.20 21.52
C SER A 73 -22.92 7.86 20.73
N ARG A 74 -23.14 9.16 20.96
CA ARG A 74 -24.17 9.95 20.26
C ARG A 74 -23.75 10.27 18.83
N VAL A 75 -22.48 10.58 18.61
CA VAL A 75 -21.93 10.76 17.25
C VAL A 75 -22.09 9.49 16.44
N ILE A 76 -21.70 8.32 16.98
CA ILE A 76 -21.86 7.02 16.32
C ILE A 76 -23.33 6.76 15.96
N ALA A 77 -24.26 7.02 16.86
CA ALA A 77 -25.69 6.83 16.58
C ALA A 77 -26.19 7.74 15.44
N GLU A 78 -25.78 9.00 15.42
CA GLU A 78 -26.14 9.95 14.36
C GLU A 78 -25.55 9.54 13.00
N LEU A 79 -24.29 9.08 12.98
CA LEU A 79 -23.64 8.60 11.76
C LEU A 79 -24.30 7.32 11.24
N ARG A 80 -24.63 6.36 12.10
CA ARG A 80 -25.37 5.14 11.69
C ARG A 80 -26.73 5.49 11.09
N SER A 81 -27.46 6.44 11.69
CA SER A 81 -28.70 6.97 11.10
C SER A 81 -28.47 7.50 9.67
N ALA A 82 -27.39 8.26 9.45
CA ALA A 82 -27.06 8.77 8.13
C ALA A 82 -26.72 7.67 7.09
N THR A 83 -26.22 6.51 7.53
CA THR A 83 -25.92 5.36 6.64
C THR A 83 -27.16 4.57 6.20
N THR A 84 -28.23 4.57 7.01
CA THR A 84 -29.45 3.79 6.75
C THR A 84 -30.56 4.58 6.06
N ASP A 85 -30.48 5.91 6.08
CA ASP A 85 -31.51 6.80 5.53
C ASP A 85 -31.44 6.87 3.98
N THR A 86 -32.45 7.48 3.35
CA THR A 86 -32.49 7.79 1.90
C THR A 86 -31.58 8.96 1.52
N SER A 87 -30.51 9.17 2.28
CA SER A 87 -29.51 10.19 2.03
C SER A 87 -28.73 9.87 0.74
N ILE A 88 -28.17 10.91 0.12
CA ILE A 88 -27.30 10.76 -1.06
C ILE A 88 -26.02 10.00 -0.68
N ASP A 89 -25.43 9.30 -1.65
CA ASP A 89 -24.31 8.37 -1.38
C ASP A 89 -23.09 9.08 -0.79
N GLU A 90 -22.83 10.35 -1.11
CA GLU A 90 -21.72 11.11 -0.51
C GLU A 90 -21.87 11.31 1.00
N VAL A 91 -23.10 11.39 1.50
CA VAL A 91 -23.39 11.48 2.94
C VAL A 91 -23.07 10.13 3.58
N LYS A 92 -23.50 9.04 2.96
CA LYS A 92 -23.23 7.67 3.43
C LYS A 92 -21.73 7.40 3.46
N VAL A 93 -20.99 7.75 2.42
CA VAL A 93 -19.52 7.64 2.38
C VAL A 93 -18.88 8.47 3.50
N SER A 94 -19.33 9.71 3.69
CA SER A 94 -18.82 10.57 4.77
C SER A 94 -19.09 10.00 6.16
N ALA A 95 -20.25 9.38 6.37
CA ALA A 95 -20.62 8.75 7.63
C ALA A 95 -19.86 7.44 7.89
N VAL A 96 -19.80 6.55 6.89
CA VAL A 96 -19.04 5.28 6.95
C VAL A 96 -17.57 5.55 7.23
N GLY A 97 -16.95 6.51 6.52
CA GLY A 97 -15.55 6.84 6.73
C GLY A 97 -15.26 7.36 8.15
N LEU A 98 -16.13 8.17 8.73
CA LEU A 98 -15.95 8.64 10.10
C LEU A 98 -16.23 7.53 11.13
N LEU A 99 -17.20 6.65 10.87
CA LEU A 99 -17.39 5.45 11.71
C LEU A 99 -16.12 4.58 11.72
N ALA A 100 -15.48 4.36 10.57
CA ALA A 100 -14.24 3.62 10.46
C ALA A 100 -13.08 4.28 11.24
N GLU A 101 -12.91 5.61 11.14
CA GLU A 101 -11.94 6.37 11.95
C GLU A 101 -12.18 6.21 13.47
N LEU A 102 -13.45 6.04 13.86
CA LEU A 102 -13.84 5.77 15.25
C LEU A 102 -13.77 4.27 15.62
N GLY A 103 -13.22 3.41 14.76
CA GLY A 103 -13.10 1.97 15.00
C GLY A 103 -14.42 1.20 14.92
N GLU A 104 -15.47 1.81 14.36
CA GLU A 104 -16.78 1.20 14.21
C GLU A 104 -16.94 0.57 12.83
N LYS A 105 -17.49 -0.65 12.80
CA LYS A 105 -17.91 -1.28 11.55
C LYS A 105 -19.24 -0.66 11.10
N ALA A 106 -19.33 -0.29 9.83
CA ALA A 106 -20.52 0.30 9.25
C ALA A 106 -20.82 -0.33 7.90
N ALA A 107 -22.10 -0.48 7.59
CA ALA A 107 -22.59 -0.86 6.28
C ALA A 107 -23.54 0.23 5.79
N ALA A 108 -23.49 0.54 4.50
CA ALA A 108 -24.41 1.45 3.85
C ALA A 108 -24.91 0.83 2.56
N VAL A 109 -26.18 1.07 2.24
CA VAL A 109 -26.75 0.70 0.94
C VAL A 109 -26.64 1.91 0.05
N PHE A 110 -25.75 1.84 -0.94
CA PHE A 110 -25.54 2.91 -1.91
C PHE A 110 -26.53 2.80 -3.07
N ALA A 111 -26.96 3.94 -3.62
CA ALA A 111 -27.80 3.98 -4.81
C ALA A 111 -27.02 3.54 -6.05
N ASP A 112 -25.74 3.93 -6.16
CA ASP A 112 -24.80 3.42 -7.16
C ASP A 112 -23.51 2.90 -6.49
N PRO A 113 -23.50 1.62 -6.04
CA PRO A 113 -22.34 1.01 -5.42
C PRO A 113 -21.09 1.06 -6.30
N SER A 114 -21.25 0.92 -7.62
CA SER A 114 -20.15 0.91 -8.58
C SER A 114 -19.50 2.29 -8.74
N ALA A 115 -20.28 3.38 -8.66
CA ALA A 115 -19.73 4.73 -8.63
C ALA A 115 -18.90 4.98 -7.36
N ILE A 116 -19.40 4.55 -6.20
CA ILE A 116 -18.67 4.69 -4.92
C ILE A 116 -17.39 3.87 -4.91
N GLN A 117 -17.42 2.64 -5.44
CA GLN A 117 -16.25 1.80 -5.56
C GLN A 117 -15.18 2.44 -6.46
N ARG A 118 -15.56 2.96 -7.63
CA ARG A 118 -14.63 3.68 -8.53
C ARG A 118 -14.05 4.92 -7.88
N GLN A 119 -14.88 5.72 -7.20
CA GLN A 119 -14.40 6.91 -6.49
C GLN A 119 -13.41 6.56 -5.37
N SER A 120 -13.67 5.47 -4.64
CA SER A 120 -12.78 4.97 -3.59
C SER A 120 -11.45 4.49 -4.17
N ALA A 121 -11.50 3.76 -5.29
CA ALA A 121 -10.32 3.32 -6.02
C ALA A 121 -9.47 4.49 -6.54
N MET A 122 -10.11 5.54 -7.10
CA MET A 122 -9.44 6.77 -7.51
C MET A 122 -8.78 7.50 -6.33
N ALA A 123 -9.48 7.59 -5.20
CA ALA A 123 -8.96 8.24 -4.00
C ALA A 123 -7.77 7.48 -3.41
N LEU A 124 -7.83 6.14 -3.39
CA LEU A 124 -6.72 5.28 -2.99
C LEU A 124 -5.54 5.46 -3.93
N ALA A 125 -5.74 5.34 -5.24
CA ALA A 125 -4.68 5.50 -6.24
C ALA A 125 -3.93 6.85 -6.12
N ALA A 126 -4.66 7.94 -5.87
CA ALA A 126 -4.09 9.26 -5.66
C ALA A 126 -3.15 9.36 -4.43
N GLN A 127 -3.28 8.45 -3.46
CA GLN A 127 -2.44 8.39 -2.26
C GLN A 127 -1.21 7.48 -2.43
N LEU A 128 -1.16 6.64 -3.47
CA LEU A 128 -0.06 5.69 -3.69
C LEU A 128 1.14 6.35 -4.39
N SER A 129 1.72 7.36 -3.77
CA SER A 129 2.77 8.17 -4.40
C SER A 129 4.17 7.55 -4.31
N SER A 130 4.38 6.67 -3.34
CA SER A 130 5.67 6.04 -3.01
C SER A 130 5.53 4.54 -2.73
N ASP A 131 6.67 3.83 -2.69
CA ASP A 131 6.70 2.40 -2.33
C ASP A 131 6.20 2.17 -0.89
N ALA A 132 6.43 3.14 0.02
CA ALA A 132 5.92 3.12 1.38
C ALA A 132 4.38 3.22 1.40
N ASP A 133 3.80 4.13 0.62
CA ASP A 133 2.35 4.27 0.52
C ASP A 133 1.70 2.97 0.01
N VAL A 134 2.35 2.32 -0.96
CA VAL A 134 1.90 1.03 -1.52
C VAL A 134 1.97 -0.08 -0.46
N ALA A 135 3.07 -0.19 0.29
CA ALA A 135 3.21 -1.18 1.35
C ALA A 135 2.17 -0.97 2.46
N SER A 136 1.96 0.28 2.90
CA SER A 136 0.96 0.63 3.91
C SER A 136 -0.47 0.37 3.42
N ALA A 137 -0.79 0.68 2.17
CA ALA A 137 -2.08 0.38 1.59
C ALA A 137 -2.33 -1.13 1.48
N ALA A 138 -1.34 -1.91 1.03
CA ALA A 138 -1.43 -3.37 1.00
C ALA A 138 -1.65 -3.93 2.41
N ASP A 139 -0.95 -3.41 3.42
CA ASP A 139 -1.11 -3.84 4.80
C ASP A 139 -2.51 -3.56 5.35
N LEU A 140 -3.03 -2.35 5.13
CA LEU A 140 -4.40 -2.01 5.50
C LEU A 140 -5.42 -2.91 4.80
N MET A 141 -5.24 -3.20 3.51
CA MET A 141 -6.12 -4.11 2.78
C MET A 141 -6.10 -5.51 3.38
N VAL A 142 -4.92 -6.08 3.65
CA VAL A 142 -4.79 -7.41 4.26
C VAL A 142 -5.41 -7.47 5.66
N CYS A 143 -5.28 -6.40 6.45
CA CYS A 143 -5.84 -6.35 7.80
C CYS A 143 -7.35 -6.12 7.83
N GLN A 144 -7.93 -5.42 6.84
CA GLN A 144 -9.31 -4.92 6.91
C GLN A 144 -10.28 -5.59 5.94
N LEU A 145 -9.78 -6.19 4.86
CA LEU A 145 -10.58 -6.73 3.76
C LEU A 145 -10.42 -8.24 3.65
N GLY A 146 -11.48 -8.93 3.22
CA GLY A 146 -11.37 -10.32 2.77
C GLY A 146 -10.76 -10.41 1.37
N ASP A 147 -10.25 -11.58 0.98
CA ASP A 147 -9.63 -11.81 -0.33
C ASP A 147 -10.51 -11.35 -1.50
N GLU A 148 -11.83 -11.59 -1.44
CA GLU A 148 -12.78 -11.18 -2.48
C GLU A 148 -12.94 -9.65 -2.57
N ASP A 149 -12.90 -8.95 -1.44
CA ASP A 149 -12.98 -7.49 -1.40
C ASP A 149 -11.68 -6.87 -1.94
N ILE A 150 -10.53 -7.50 -1.67
CA ILE A 150 -9.23 -7.11 -2.25
C ILE A 150 -9.26 -7.28 -3.77
N VAL A 151 -9.77 -8.41 -4.29
CA VAL A 151 -9.95 -8.64 -5.73
C VAL A 151 -10.83 -7.56 -6.35
N GLN A 152 -11.98 -7.26 -5.74
CA GLN A 152 -12.90 -6.25 -6.24
C GLN A 152 -12.28 -4.84 -6.23
N MET A 153 -11.54 -4.50 -5.18
CA MET A 153 -10.82 -3.22 -5.11
C MET A 153 -9.73 -3.12 -6.18
N LEU A 154 -8.93 -4.17 -6.39
CA LEU A 154 -7.92 -4.21 -7.45
C LEU A 154 -8.55 -4.05 -8.83
N ALA A 155 -9.68 -4.72 -9.10
CA ALA A 155 -10.40 -4.58 -10.36
C ALA A 155 -10.89 -3.14 -10.60
N ALA A 156 -11.48 -2.50 -9.57
CA ALA A 156 -11.88 -1.10 -9.64
C ALA A 156 -10.69 -0.14 -9.81
N MET A 157 -9.56 -0.44 -9.18
CA MET A 157 -8.32 0.31 -9.38
C MET A 157 -7.76 0.14 -10.78
N CYS A 158 -7.83 -1.03 -11.40
CA CYS A 158 -7.42 -1.20 -12.80
C CYS A 158 -8.20 -0.28 -13.75
N GLU A 159 -9.48 -0.01 -13.47
CA GLU A 159 -10.30 0.92 -14.25
C GLU A 159 -9.97 2.39 -13.94
N ALA A 160 -9.62 2.70 -12.69
CA ALA A 160 -9.38 4.07 -12.22
C ALA A 160 -7.93 4.57 -12.48
N ASP A 161 -6.95 3.75 -12.15
CA ASP A 161 -5.50 4.00 -12.30
C ASP A 161 -4.75 2.66 -12.45
N PRO A 162 -4.53 2.19 -13.69
CA PRO A 162 -3.83 0.94 -14.00
C PRO A 162 -2.44 0.81 -13.34
N SER A 163 -1.70 1.91 -13.25
CA SER A 163 -0.33 1.95 -12.74
C SER A 163 -0.29 1.79 -11.23
N ALA A 164 -1.18 2.48 -10.51
CA ALA A 164 -1.34 2.31 -9.08
C ALA A 164 -1.83 0.89 -8.74
N ALA A 165 -2.79 0.36 -9.51
CA ALA A 165 -3.29 -1.01 -9.35
C ALA A 165 -2.18 -2.05 -9.53
N GLN A 166 -1.35 -1.89 -10.56
CA GLN A 166 -0.23 -2.79 -10.82
C GLN A 166 0.79 -2.79 -9.68
N ARG A 167 1.17 -1.61 -9.18
CA ARG A 167 2.11 -1.50 -8.04
C ARG A 167 1.55 -2.17 -6.78
N LEU A 168 0.28 -1.92 -6.48
CA LEU A 168 -0.39 -2.49 -5.31
C LEU A 168 -0.56 -4.01 -5.42
N GLY A 169 -0.98 -4.53 -6.56
CA GLY A 169 -1.09 -5.97 -6.74
C GLY A 169 0.27 -6.68 -6.82
N ALA A 170 1.31 -6.03 -7.32
CA ALA A 170 2.68 -6.55 -7.23
C ALA A 170 3.18 -6.64 -5.78
N GLU A 171 2.84 -5.67 -4.94
CA GLU A 171 3.10 -5.71 -3.49
C GLU A 171 2.35 -6.88 -2.84
N LEU A 172 1.05 -7.03 -3.10
CA LEU A 172 0.24 -8.13 -2.57
C LEU A 172 0.74 -9.51 -3.05
N ALA A 173 1.22 -9.63 -4.29
CA ALA A 173 1.74 -10.88 -4.84
C ALA A 173 3.02 -11.40 -4.16
N VAL A 174 3.76 -10.54 -3.45
CA VAL A 174 5.00 -10.91 -2.76
C VAL A 174 4.84 -11.05 -1.24
N ARG A 175 3.63 -10.86 -0.72
CA ARG A 175 3.29 -10.99 0.71
C ARG A 175 3.09 -12.44 1.12
N LEU A 176 3.96 -12.96 1.98
CA LEU A 176 3.98 -14.37 2.38
C LEU A 176 3.08 -14.67 3.57
N ASP A 177 2.52 -13.64 4.19
CA ASP A 177 1.42 -13.70 5.14
C ASP A 177 0.06 -13.94 4.45
N LEU A 178 0.01 -13.86 3.12
CA LEU A 178 -1.13 -14.27 2.31
C LEU A 178 -0.98 -15.70 1.78
N SER A 179 -2.11 -16.39 1.62
CA SER A 179 -2.14 -17.70 1.00
C SER A 179 -1.64 -17.64 -0.45
N ALA A 180 -1.04 -18.74 -0.95
CA ALA A 180 -0.63 -18.81 -2.34
C ALA A 180 -1.81 -18.61 -3.31
N GLU A 181 -2.98 -19.13 -2.95
CA GLU A 181 -4.21 -19.01 -3.72
C GLU A 181 -4.68 -17.55 -3.83
N ALA A 182 -4.70 -16.80 -2.72
CA ALA A 182 -5.08 -15.38 -2.73
C ALA A 182 -4.14 -14.58 -3.64
N ARG A 183 -2.82 -14.81 -3.52
CA ARG A 183 -1.81 -14.16 -4.37
C ARG A 183 -2.01 -14.46 -5.85
N GLU A 184 -2.32 -15.70 -6.20
CA GLU A 184 -2.61 -16.11 -7.58
C GLU A 184 -3.89 -15.46 -8.12
N ARG A 185 -4.94 -15.36 -7.29
CA ARG A 185 -6.17 -14.65 -7.66
C ARG A 185 -5.90 -13.17 -7.94
N PHE A 186 -5.13 -12.49 -7.08
CA PHE A 186 -4.78 -11.08 -7.28
C PHE A 186 -3.97 -10.86 -8.55
N ALA A 187 -2.98 -11.72 -8.81
CA ALA A 187 -2.19 -11.67 -10.04
C ALA A 187 -3.04 -11.92 -11.29
N SER A 188 -3.99 -12.85 -11.22
CA SER A 188 -4.90 -13.16 -12.33
C SER A 188 -5.80 -11.99 -12.68
N VAL A 189 -6.36 -11.29 -11.69
CA VAL A 189 -7.19 -10.09 -11.90
C VAL A 189 -6.39 -8.97 -12.57
N LEU A 190 -5.16 -8.74 -12.12
CA LEU A 190 -4.28 -7.77 -12.75
C LEU A 190 -3.97 -8.13 -14.21
N ALA A 191 -3.62 -9.39 -14.47
CA ALA A 191 -3.33 -9.86 -15.83
C ALA A 191 -4.52 -9.68 -16.76
N GLU A 192 -5.74 -10.00 -16.30
CA GLU A 192 -6.97 -9.85 -17.06
C GLU A 192 -7.32 -8.39 -17.36
N ARG A 193 -7.18 -7.51 -16.36
CA ARG A 193 -7.70 -6.13 -16.42
C ARG A 193 -6.69 -5.12 -16.96
N LEU A 194 -5.39 -5.35 -16.74
CA LEU A 194 -4.31 -4.50 -17.26
C LEU A 194 -3.89 -4.90 -18.68
N ALA A 195 -4.47 -5.97 -19.24
CA ALA A 195 -4.36 -6.36 -20.65
C ALA A 195 -4.95 -5.34 -21.65
N ALA A 196 -5.27 -4.12 -21.22
CA ALA A 196 -5.72 -3.02 -22.06
C ALA A 196 -5.01 -1.73 -21.64
N GLY A 197 -3.82 -1.48 -22.22
CA GLY A 197 -3.21 -0.16 -22.31
C GLY A 197 -2.78 0.54 -21.01
N ALA A 198 -1.52 0.37 -20.63
CA ALA A 198 -0.67 1.48 -20.19
C ALA A 198 0.81 1.02 -20.26
N PRO A 199 1.74 1.86 -20.75
CA PRO A 199 3.16 1.57 -20.60
C PRO A 199 3.51 1.44 -19.12
N LEU A 200 4.38 0.48 -18.80
CA LEU A 200 4.92 0.31 -17.46
C LEU A 200 5.42 1.65 -16.92
N PRO A 201 5.06 2.04 -15.69
CA PRO A 201 5.70 3.19 -15.08
C PRO A 201 7.19 2.88 -14.96
N GLU A 202 8.03 3.67 -15.64
CA GLU A 202 9.40 3.83 -15.18
C GLU A 202 9.32 4.17 -13.70
N ARG A 203 9.89 3.33 -12.83
CA ARG A 203 10.07 3.66 -11.41
C ARG A 203 10.66 5.05 -11.40
N ARG A 204 9.86 6.07 -11.03
CA ARG A 204 10.35 7.44 -10.86
C ARG A 204 11.40 7.35 -9.76
N ARG A 205 12.66 7.21 -10.18
CA ARG A 205 13.82 7.32 -9.31
C ARG A 205 13.78 8.76 -8.84
N ASN A 206 13.13 8.99 -7.70
CA ASN A 206 13.13 10.29 -7.05
C ASN A 206 14.59 10.68 -6.83
N ALA A 207 15.08 11.63 -7.64
CA ALA A 207 16.48 12.05 -7.73
C ALA A 207 16.99 12.76 -6.45
N PHE A 208 16.13 12.91 -5.44
CA PHE A 208 16.41 13.59 -4.18
C PHE A 208 16.00 12.74 -2.97
N ARG A 209 16.32 11.44 -2.98
CA ARG A 209 16.16 10.61 -1.78
C ARG A 209 17.22 11.03 -0.74
N ARG A 210 16.76 11.51 0.42
CA ARG A 210 17.63 11.67 1.60
C ARG A 210 18.25 10.31 1.94
N PRO A 211 19.51 10.27 2.42
CA PRO A 211 20.18 9.02 2.75
C PRO A 211 19.42 8.30 3.87
N THR A 212 19.30 6.98 3.75
CA THR A 212 18.88 6.11 4.85
C THR A 212 20.07 5.95 5.81
N HIS A 213 19.85 6.21 7.08
CA HIS A 213 20.81 5.92 8.13
C HIS A 213 20.63 4.49 8.60
N VAL A 214 21.72 3.75 8.74
CA VAL A 214 21.68 2.32 9.04
C VAL A 214 22.70 1.97 10.10
N ALA A 215 22.32 1.09 11.02
CA ALA A 215 23.24 0.42 11.93
C ALA A 215 22.90 -1.07 12.00
N VAL A 216 23.90 -1.91 11.81
CA VAL A 216 23.86 -3.34 12.08
C VAL A 216 24.57 -3.58 13.40
N LEU A 217 23.83 -4.07 14.39
CA LEU A 217 24.34 -4.38 15.72
C LEU A 217 24.36 -5.88 15.94
N VAL A 218 25.31 -6.37 16.74
CA VAL A 218 25.46 -7.79 17.10
C VAL A 218 25.66 -7.94 18.61
N ASP A 219 25.07 -8.95 19.23
CA ASP A 219 25.32 -9.27 20.64
C ASP A 219 26.32 -10.43 20.83
N ALA A 220 26.58 -10.81 22.08
CA ALA A 220 27.46 -11.93 22.41
C ALA A 220 26.93 -13.30 21.97
N SER A 221 25.63 -13.43 21.71
CA SER A 221 24.96 -14.66 21.27
C SER A 221 24.80 -14.73 19.75
N ALA A 222 25.49 -13.85 19.00
CA ALA A 222 25.39 -13.71 17.56
C ALA A 222 23.99 -13.34 17.03
N ARG A 223 23.13 -12.76 17.89
CA ARG A 223 21.89 -12.11 17.43
C ARG A 223 22.24 -10.79 16.77
N LEU A 224 21.56 -10.48 15.68
CA LEU A 224 21.73 -9.22 14.96
C LEU A 224 20.49 -8.34 15.12
N VAL A 225 20.70 -7.03 15.22
CA VAL A 225 19.63 -6.04 15.07
C VAL A 225 20.03 -5.10 13.95
N VAL A 226 19.19 -4.99 12.92
CA VAL A 226 19.38 -4.01 11.85
C VAL A 226 18.39 -2.88 12.08
N VAL A 227 18.90 -1.67 12.32
CA VAL A 227 18.09 -0.45 12.44
C VAL A 227 18.31 0.40 11.20
N ALA A 228 17.23 0.73 10.50
CA ALA A 228 17.20 1.67 9.39
C ALA A 228 16.29 2.85 9.74
N SER A 229 16.75 4.07 9.49
CA SER A 229 15.93 5.28 9.67
C SER A 229 16.08 6.23 8.50
N LYS A 230 14.99 6.91 8.17
CA LYS A 230 14.95 7.86 7.05
C LYS A 230 14.04 9.03 7.39
N LYS A 231 14.54 10.25 7.17
CA LYS A 231 13.74 11.46 7.36
C LYS A 231 12.77 11.63 6.19
N ILE A 232 11.48 11.83 6.51
CA ILE A 232 10.46 12.08 5.50
C ILE A 232 10.72 13.46 4.85
N ALA A 233 10.64 13.50 3.51
CA ALA A 233 10.91 14.73 2.77
C ALA A 233 9.81 15.77 3.05
N GLY A 234 10.20 17.02 3.32
CA GLY A 234 9.25 18.09 3.63
C GLY A 234 8.69 18.09 5.05
N GLU A 235 9.04 17.08 5.86
CA GLU A 235 8.46 16.92 7.20
C GLU A 235 9.54 16.86 8.31
N ARG A 236 9.08 17.04 9.55
CA ARG A 236 9.89 16.86 10.78
C ARG A 236 9.87 15.42 11.30
N ARG A 237 9.25 14.51 10.57
CA ARG A 237 9.04 13.12 10.97
C ARG A 237 10.12 12.21 10.39
N TRP A 238 10.40 11.13 11.11
CA TRP A 238 11.28 10.05 10.71
C TRP A 238 10.49 8.75 10.60
N ARG A 239 10.84 7.95 9.60
CA ARG A 239 10.46 6.55 9.53
C ARG A 239 11.59 5.71 10.08
N ARG A 240 11.27 4.71 10.89
CA ARG A 240 12.22 3.80 11.49
C ARG A 240 11.76 2.36 11.32
N TRP A 241 12.73 1.49 11.05
CA TRP A 241 12.53 0.07 10.97
C TRP A 241 13.65 -0.64 11.71
N ALA A 242 13.30 -1.62 12.54
CA ALA A 242 14.24 -2.46 13.26
C ALA A 242 13.91 -3.93 13.01
N VAL A 243 14.90 -4.72 12.62
CA VAL A 243 14.78 -6.17 12.37
C VAL A 243 15.69 -6.91 13.33
N LEU A 244 15.11 -7.74 14.18
CA LEU A 244 15.83 -8.68 15.04
C LEU A 244 16.03 -9.99 14.28
N ILE A 245 17.28 -10.43 14.18
CA ILE A 245 17.68 -11.67 13.53
C ILE A 245 18.29 -12.57 14.58
N GLY A 246 17.70 -13.74 14.77
CA GLY A 246 18.15 -14.72 15.76
C GLY A 246 19.46 -15.41 15.38
N PRO A 247 20.02 -16.23 16.29
CA PRO A 247 21.25 -16.98 16.02
C PRO A 247 21.09 -18.01 14.88
N SER A 248 19.85 -18.37 14.54
CA SER A 248 19.50 -19.21 13.39
C SER A 248 19.67 -18.50 12.04
N GLY A 249 19.93 -17.19 12.06
CA GLY A 249 19.93 -16.32 10.89
C GLY A 249 18.53 -15.99 10.37
N ARG A 250 17.45 -16.38 11.07
CA ARG A 250 16.06 -16.02 10.71
C ARG A 250 15.65 -14.72 11.38
N VAL A 251 14.62 -14.07 10.81
CA VAL A 251 13.95 -12.93 11.40
C VAL A 251 13.14 -13.44 12.59
N ASP A 252 13.50 -13.00 13.79
CA ASP A 252 12.80 -13.33 15.03
C ASP A 252 11.70 -12.29 15.32
N ASP A 253 11.95 -11.00 15.03
CA ASP A 253 11.00 -9.91 15.24
C ASP A 253 11.28 -8.71 14.32
N CYS A 254 10.26 -7.88 14.07
CA CYS A 254 10.36 -6.63 13.32
C CYS A 254 9.49 -5.54 13.93
N VAL A 255 10.03 -4.33 14.04
CA VAL A 255 9.29 -3.14 14.46
C VAL A 255 9.38 -2.08 13.37
N HIS A 256 8.25 -1.43 13.07
CA HIS A 256 8.16 -0.33 12.12
C HIS A 256 7.43 0.86 12.76
N GLU A 257 7.98 2.06 12.61
CA GLU A 257 7.43 3.31 13.14
C GLU A 257 7.43 4.36 12.00
N ASP A 258 6.26 4.87 11.64
CA ASP A 258 6.13 5.93 10.60
C ASP A 258 6.27 7.36 11.15
N ASP A 259 6.03 7.54 12.45
CA ASP A 259 5.93 8.85 13.11
C ASP A 259 6.96 9.03 14.24
N ALA A 260 8.21 8.62 14.01
CA ALA A 260 9.28 8.92 14.95
C ALA A 260 9.56 10.44 14.94
N THR A 261 9.34 11.12 16.07
CA THR A 261 9.52 12.58 16.21
C THR A 261 11.00 13.01 16.12
N ASP A 262 11.32 14.31 16.02
CA ASP A 262 12.71 14.81 15.91
C ASP A 262 13.64 14.38 17.07
N ALA A 263 13.10 14.00 18.23
CA ALA A 263 13.85 13.41 19.35
C ALA A 263 14.14 11.90 19.18
N ALA A 264 13.66 11.31 18.08
CA ALA A 264 13.69 9.90 17.75
C ALA A 264 14.47 9.64 16.44
N ASP A 265 15.61 10.29 16.27
CA ASP A 265 16.71 9.73 15.46
C ASP A 265 16.95 8.25 15.89
N ALA A 266 17.52 7.40 15.05
CA ALA A 266 17.88 6.04 15.43
C ALA A 266 18.90 6.01 16.58
N ALA A 267 19.63 7.11 16.81
CA ALA A 267 20.67 7.20 17.83
C ALA A 267 20.23 6.78 19.25
N PRO A 268 19.11 7.28 19.83
CA PRO A 268 18.56 6.76 21.09
C PRO A 268 18.32 5.24 21.12
N LEU A 269 17.72 4.67 20.07
CA LEU A 269 17.47 3.22 20.00
C LEU A 269 18.79 2.45 19.93
N ILE A 270 19.73 2.89 19.10
CA ILE A 270 21.07 2.31 18.98
C ILE A 270 21.80 2.38 20.32
N ALA A 271 21.73 3.51 21.03
CA ALA A 271 22.36 3.69 22.33
C ALA A 271 21.76 2.75 23.40
N ASN A 272 20.43 2.57 23.40
CA ASN A 272 19.77 1.62 24.29
C ASN A 272 20.21 0.18 23.99
N LEU A 273 20.24 -0.23 22.72
CA LEU A 273 20.72 -1.56 22.34
C LEU A 273 22.19 -1.77 22.73
N VAL A 274 23.03 -0.74 22.61
CA VAL A 274 24.42 -0.80 23.07
C VAL A 274 24.52 -0.94 24.59
N ALA A 275 23.67 -0.24 25.34
CA ALA A 275 23.58 -0.41 26.79
C ALA A 275 23.11 -1.84 27.18
N ASP A 276 22.27 -2.46 26.34
CA ASP A 276 21.79 -3.84 26.49
C ASP A 276 22.82 -4.91 26.04
N GLY A 277 24.03 -4.50 25.64
CA GLY A 277 25.14 -5.39 25.34
C GLY A 277 25.33 -5.71 23.84
N TYR A 278 24.62 -5.02 22.95
CA TYR A 278 24.93 -5.07 21.52
C TYR A 278 26.13 -4.18 21.18
N ARG A 279 26.89 -4.54 20.14
CA ARG A 279 27.95 -3.71 19.56
C ARG A 279 27.63 -3.41 18.10
N VAL A 280 27.97 -2.20 17.65
CA VAL A 280 27.81 -1.82 16.24
C VAL A 280 28.83 -2.59 15.41
N ALA A 281 28.35 -3.42 14.49
CA ALA A 281 29.18 -4.21 13.55
C ALA A 281 29.41 -3.47 12.23
N SER A 282 28.41 -2.73 11.75
CA SER A 282 28.49 -1.96 10.49
C SER A 282 27.46 -0.84 10.47
N THR A 283 27.73 0.20 9.68
CA THR A 283 26.77 1.27 9.35
C THR A 283 26.52 1.37 7.84
N GLU A 284 26.95 0.36 7.09
CA GLU A 284 26.84 0.34 5.62
C GLU A 284 25.47 -0.19 5.19
N VAL A 285 24.82 0.56 4.28
CA VAL A 285 23.49 0.22 3.75
C VAL A 285 23.53 -1.12 3.00
N ASP A 286 24.55 -1.37 2.17
CA ASP A 286 24.63 -2.60 1.38
C ASP A 286 24.89 -3.84 2.24
N HIS A 287 25.62 -3.68 3.34
CA HIS A 287 25.79 -4.75 4.33
C HIS A 287 24.46 -5.09 4.99
N ALA A 288 23.71 -4.08 5.45
CA ALA A 288 22.38 -4.30 6.02
C ALA A 288 21.40 -4.92 5.03
N ARG A 289 21.38 -4.47 3.76
CA ARG A 289 20.58 -5.08 2.69
C ARG A 289 20.88 -6.57 2.56
N THR A 290 22.15 -6.93 2.53
CA THR A 290 22.61 -8.33 2.40
C THR A 290 22.14 -9.17 3.59
N VAL A 291 22.37 -8.68 4.81
CA VAL A 291 22.00 -9.37 6.05
C VAL A 291 20.49 -9.59 6.15
N VAL A 292 19.70 -8.54 5.92
CA VAL A 292 18.23 -8.62 6.03
C VAL A 292 17.64 -9.48 4.91
N THR A 293 18.14 -9.36 3.67
CA THR A 293 17.70 -10.21 2.56
C THR A 293 17.94 -11.69 2.85
N ALA A 294 19.14 -12.04 3.33
CA ALA A 294 19.47 -13.41 3.69
C ALA A 294 18.55 -13.94 4.81
N ALA A 295 18.33 -13.13 5.86
CA ALA A 295 17.47 -13.52 6.97
C ALA A 295 16.00 -13.68 6.54
N ALA A 296 15.49 -12.78 5.73
CA ALA A 296 14.12 -12.85 5.23
C ALA A 296 13.91 -14.08 4.34
N ARG A 297 14.88 -14.42 3.48
CA ARG A 297 14.87 -15.66 2.67
C ARG A 297 14.93 -16.93 3.51
N LEU A 298 15.69 -16.93 4.60
CA LEU A 298 15.75 -18.10 5.50
C LEU A 298 14.44 -18.27 6.25
N THR A 299 13.81 -17.16 6.64
CA THR A 299 12.52 -17.14 7.35
C THR A 299 11.39 -17.61 6.45
N SER A 300 11.38 -17.18 5.19
CA SER A 300 10.36 -17.56 4.20
C SER A 300 10.38 -19.02 3.76
N ARG A 301 11.41 -19.80 4.11
CA ARG A 301 11.49 -21.22 3.73
C ARG A 301 10.43 -22.06 4.46
N PRO A 302 9.75 -22.98 3.75
CA PRO A 302 8.53 -23.67 4.20
C PRO A 302 8.75 -24.75 5.28
N VAL A 303 9.83 -24.68 6.06
CA VAL A 303 10.16 -25.70 7.06
C VAL A 303 9.11 -25.73 8.18
N ASP A 304 8.48 -24.59 8.47
CA ASP A 304 7.31 -24.49 9.35
C ASP A 304 6.34 -23.46 8.78
N ARG A 305 5.13 -23.88 8.37
CA ARG A 305 4.09 -22.99 7.82
C ARG A 305 3.58 -21.91 8.79
N ALA A 306 4.07 -21.90 10.03
CA ALA A 306 3.59 -21.03 11.10
C ALA A 306 4.35 -19.69 11.21
N THR A 307 5.55 -19.56 10.65
CA THR A 307 6.38 -18.35 10.81
C THR A 307 6.61 -17.67 9.45
N GLY A 308 5.59 -16.97 8.97
CA GLY A 308 5.74 -16.00 7.88
C GLY A 308 6.51 -14.76 8.34
N LEU A 309 6.88 -13.89 7.39
CA LEU A 309 7.45 -12.59 7.74
C LEU A 309 6.36 -11.71 8.37
N PRO A 310 6.67 -10.97 9.45
CA PRO A 310 5.70 -10.08 10.09
C PRO A 310 5.32 -8.91 9.17
N SER A 311 4.12 -8.36 9.32
CA SER A 311 3.65 -7.17 8.58
C SER A 311 4.68 -6.02 8.62
N ALA A 312 5.29 -5.76 9.77
CA ALA A 312 6.33 -4.75 9.96
C ALA A 312 7.56 -4.93 9.05
N TYR A 313 7.84 -6.15 8.57
CA TYR A 313 8.87 -6.37 7.54
C TYR A 313 8.47 -5.68 6.23
N TYR A 314 7.24 -5.88 5.77
CA TYR A 314 6.74 -5.32 4.51
C TYR A 314 6.68 -3.80 4.53
N LEU A 315 6.27 -3.22 5.65
CA LEU A 315 6.18 -1.77 5.83
C LEU A 315 7.54 -1.06 5.79
N GLY A 316 8.59 -1.68 6.35
CA GLY A 316 9.91 -1.04 6.49
C GLY A 316 10.93 -1.37 5.39
N ARG A 317 10.65 -2.36 4.53
CA ARG A 317 11.63 -2.85 3.53
C ARG A 317 12.05 -1.82 2.49
N ASP A 318 11.22 -0.79 2.26
CA ASP A 318 11.53 0.30 1.33
C ASP A 318 12.66 1.20 1.87
N LEU A 319 12.89 1.24 3.19
CA LEU A 319 14.00 1.99 3.78
C LEU A 319 15.36 1.47 3.33
N LEU A 320 15.46 0.17 3.05
CA LEU A 320 16.64 -0.49 2.49
C LEU A 320 16.48 -0.82 1.00
N ASP A 321 15.44 -0.36 0.31
CA ASP A 321 15.16 -0.69 -1.10
C ASP A 321 15.16 -2.21 -1.40
N LEU A 322 14.65 -3.04 -0.49
CA LEU A 322 14.73 -4.50 -0.63
C LEU A 322 13.77 -5.06 -1.70
N GLY A 323 12.66 -4.37 -1.99
CA GLY A 323 11.65 -4.86 -2.93
C GLY A 323 11.15 -6.27 -2.58
N ASP A 324 11.24 -7.19 -3.53
CA ASP A 324 10.83 -8.59 -3.41
C ASP A 324 11.97 -9.55 -3.03
N ALA A 325 13.09 -9.05 -2.51
CA ALA A 325 14.29 -9.85 -2.27
C ALA A 325 14.10 -11.05 -1.31
N HIS A 326 13.10 -11.01 -0.41
CA HIS A 326 12.77 -12.11 0.52
C HIS A 326 12.11 -13.32 -0.16
N VAL A 327 11.56 -13.12 -1.35
CA VAL A 327 10.92 -14.16 -2.15
C VAL A 327 11.97 -15.12 -2.74
N GLY A 328 13.25 -14.72 -2.76
CA GLY A 328 14.34 -15.53 -3.31
C GLY A 328 14.39 -15.43 -4.84
N ASP A 329 14.84 -16.51 -5.49
CA ASP A 329 14.43 -16.76 -6.87
C ASP A 329 12.90 -16.83 -6.83
N ARG A 330 12.20 -16.00 -7.62
CA ARG A 330 10.73 -15.95 -7.64
C ARG A 330 10.20 -17.39 -7.55
N PRO A 331 9.23 -17.72 -6.67
CA PRO A 331 8.53 -18.99 -6.78
C PRO A 331 8.07 -19.06 -8.23
N ALA A 332 8.44 -20.15 -8.91
CA ALA A 332 8.17 -20.33 -10.32
C ALA A 332 6.76 -19.83 -10.60
N THR A 333 6.65 -18.82 -11.46
CA THR A 333 5.36 -18.25 -11.83
C THR A 333 4.44 -19.42 -12.17
N PRO A 334 3.22 -19.51 -11.59
CA PRO A 334 2.36 -20.66 -11.82
C PRO A 334 2.27 -20.97 -13.31
N PRO A 335 2.45 -22.23 -13.75
CA PRO A 335 2.50 -22.55 -15.18
C PRO A 335 1.28 -22.03 -15.96
N ALA A 336 0.11 -22.00 -15.32
CA ALA A 336 -1.11 -21.43 -15.88
C ALA A 336 -1.02 -19.92 -16.15
N LEU A 337 -0.39 -19.16 -15.24
CA LEU A 337 -0.18 -17.73 -15.41
C LEU A 337 0.86 -17.46 -16.50
N VAL A 338 1.94 -18.24 -16.55
CA VAL A 338 2.95 -18.15 -17.60
C VAL A 338 2.34 -18.43 -18.98
N ALA A 339 1.63 -19.56 -19.12
CA ALA A 339 0.99 -19.93 -20.37
C ALA A 339 0.02 -18.85 -20.86
N ARG A 340 -0.83 -18.33 -19.95
CA ARG A 340 -1.78 -17.27 -20.27
C ARG A 340 -1.09 -15.96 -20.65
N ALA A 341 -0.04 -15.56 -19.91
CA ALA A 341 0.72 -14.36 -20.21
C ALA A 341 1.45 -14.46 -21.56
N ILE A 342 1.94 -15.64 -21.94
CA ILE A 342 2.59 -15.88 -23.24
C ILE A 342 1.57 -15.81 -24.38
N GLU A 343 0.43 -16.49 -24.24
CA GLU A 343 -0.65 -16.46 -25.23
C GLU A 343 -1.11 -15.02 -25.51
N GLN A 344 -1.40 -14.27 -24.44
CA GLN A 344 -1.81 -12.87 -24.54
C GLN A 344 -0.70 -11.95 -25.06
N THR A 345 0.57 -12.23 -24.74
CA THR A 345 1.73 -11.51 -25.30
C THR A 345 1.79 -11.69 -26.81
N SER A 346 1.62 -12.92 -27.32
CA SER A 346 1.65 -13.20 -28.75
C SER A 346 0.53 -12.46 -29.50
N GLU A 347 -0.68 -12.46 -28.96
CA GLU A 347 -1.81 -11.69 -29.50
C GLU A 347 -1.50 -10.18 -29.51
N SER A 348 -0.91 -9.67 -28.43
CA SER A 348 -0.59 -8.25 -28.27
C SER A 348 0.50 -7.77 -29.24
N ILE A 349 1.53 -8.58 -29.47
CA ILE A 349 2.56 -8.33 -30.49
C ILE A 349 1.90 -8.24 -31.87
N THR A 350 1.02 -9.19 -32.19
CA THR A 350 0.32 -9.25 -33.48
C THR A 350 -0.61 -8.05 -33.70
N SER A 351 -1.27 -7.57 -32.64
CA SER A 351 -2.10 -6.36 -32.69
C SER A 351 -1.31 -5.04 -32.61
N GLY A 352 0.02 -5.09 -32.47
CA GLY A 352 0.90 -3.93 -32.34
C GLY A 352 0.91 -3.27 -30.96
N ASP A 353 0.27 -3.86 -29.95
CA ASP A 353 0.26 -3.36 -28.57
C ASP A 353 1.47 -3.88 -27.77
N HIS A 354 2.63 -3.29 -28.08
CA HIS A 354 3.91 -3.65 -27.45
C HIS A 354 3.96 -3.31 -25.96
N GLY A 355 3.20 -2.29 -25.53
CA GLY A 355 3.11 -1.91 -24.11
C GLY A 355 2.45 -3.01 -23.29
N LYS A 356 1.34 -3.56 -23.80
CA LYS A 356 0.64 -4.69 -23.18
C LYS A 356 1.50 -5.95 -23.10
N ALA A 357 2.15 -6.31 -24.20
CA ALA A 357 3.08 -7.44 -24.22
C ALA A 357 4.18 -7.30 -23.16
N HIS A 358 4.74 -6.10 -22.99
CA HIS A 358 5.75 -5.85 -21.96
C HIS A 358 5.20 -5.96 -20.53
N ALA A 359 3.98 -5.48 -20.29
CA ALA A 359 3.35 -5.55 -18.97
C ALA A 359 3.05 -6.99 -18.55
N LEU A 360 2.55 -7.82 -19.47
CA LEU A 360 2.23 -9.23 -19.23
C LEU A 360 3.49 -10.04 -18.87
N LEU A 361 4.58 -9.86 -19.62
CA LEU A 361 5.84 -10.56 -19.34
C LEU A 361 6.50 -10.10 -18.03
N ALA A 362 6.31 -8.84 -17.61
CA ALA A 362 6.83 -8.33 -16.34
C ALA A 362 6.21 -9.00 -15.10
N LEU A 363 5.01 -9.59 -15.24
CA LEU A 363 4.36 -10.37 -14.19
C LEU A 363 5.00 -11.76 -13.99
N CYS A 364 5.75 -12.24 -14.98
CA CYS A 364 6.34 -13.57 -14.98
C CYS A 364 7.82 -13.55 -14.56
N ASP A 365 8.34 -14.69 -14.13
CA ASP A 365 9.77 -14.87 -13.88
C ASP A 365 10.56 -14.76 -15.20
N PRO A 366 11.46 -13.77 -15.35
CA PRO A 366 12.26 -13.61 -16.56
C PRO A 366 13.32 -14.71 -16.77
N ALA A 367 13.53 -15.58 -15.78
CA ALA A 367 14.36 -16.79 -15.92
C ALA A 367 13.60 -17.97 -16.54
N HIS A 368 12.26 -17.91 -16.63
CA HIS A 368 11.48 -18.96 -17.27
C HIS A 368 11.77 -18.98 -18.79
N PRO A 369 12.11 -20.15 -19.38
CA PRO A 369 12.58 -20.23 -20.77
C PRO A 369 11.56 -19.67 -21.76
N GLU A 370 10.28 -19.99 -21.58
CA GLU A 370 9.22 -19.48 -22.47
C GLU A 370 8.99 -17.97 -22.33
N VAL A 371 9.18 -17.39 -21.14
CA VAL A 371 9.07 -15.94 -20.90
C VAL A 371 10.25 -15.22 -21.55
N ALA A 372 11.43 -15.82 -21.49
CA ALA A 372 12.63 -15.30 -22.16
C ALA A 372 12.46 -15.35 -23.70
N ALA A 373 11.92 -16.44 -24.26
CA ALA A 373 11.59 -16.53 -25.68
C ALA A 373 10.52 -15.51 -26.10
N ALA A 374 9.44 -15.35 -25.33
CA ALA A 374 8.42 -14.35 -25.59
C ALA A 374 8.95 -12.91 -25.48
N SER A 375 9.87 -12.65 -24.55
CA SER A 375 10.56 -11.36 -24.43
C SER A 375 11.40 -11.04 -25.66
N ALA A 376 12.07 -12.04 -26.23
CA ALA A 376 12.83 -11.87 -27.47
C ALA A 376 11.93 -11.50 -28.65
N ALA A 377 10.79 -12.17 -28.81
CA ALA A 377 9.80 -11.84 -29.84
C ALA A 377 9.31 -10.38 -29.71
N LEU A 378 9.04 -9.93 -28.48
CA LEU A 378 8.65 -8.54 -28.19
C LEU A 378 9.76 -7.53 -28.54
N TYR A 379 11.01 -7.83 -28.23
CA TYR A 379 12.14 -6.95 -28.57
C TYR A 379 12.37 -6.83 -30.08
N LEU A 380 12.14 -7.92 -30.83
CA LEU A 380 12.23 -7.93 -32.28
C LEU A 380 11.08 -7.18 -32.95
N SER A 381 9.87 -7.21 -32.37
CA SER A 381 8.72 -6.52 -32.94
C SER A 381 8.70 -5.01 -32.68
N ALA A 382 9.48 -4.53 -31.70
CA ALA A 382 9.61 -3.10 -31.38
C ALA A 382 10.12 -2.25 -32.56
N GLN A 383 9.78 -0.95 -32.56
CA GLN A 383 10.32 0.02 -33.53
C GLN A 383 11.04 1.17 -32.81
N PRO A 384 12.39 1.29 -32.93
CA PRO A 384 13.29 0.38 -33.66
C PRO A 384 13.44 -0.99 -32.97
N PRO A 385 13.79 -2.05 -33.73
CA PRO A 385 14.03 -3.38 -33.15
C PRO A 385 15.20 -3.38 -32.18
N ARG A 386 15.04 -4.09 -31.06
CA ARG A 386 16.05 -4.22 -29.99
C ARG A 386 16.78 -5.57 -30.09
N ALA A 387 17.47 -5.80 -31.21
CA ALA A 387 18.07 -7.09 -31.54
C ALA A 387 19.05 -7.62 -30.48
N ALA A 388 19.87 -6.76 -29.85
CA ALA A 388 20.80 -7.17 -28.81
C ALA A 388 20.10 -7.69 -27.54
N ASP A 389 18.98 -7.06 -27.16
CA ASP A 389 18.17 -7.51 -26.03
C ASP A 389 17.45 -8.83 -26.34
N ALA A 390 17.02 -9.01 -27.60
CA ALA A 390 16.42 -10.26 -28.08
C ALA A 390 17.41 -11.43 -28.01
N VAL A 391 18.66 -11.23 -28.46
CA VAL A 391 19.75 -12.23 -28.34
C VAL A 391 19.98 -12.60 -26.89
N THR A 392 20.12 -11.60 -26.00
CA THR A 392 20.32 -11.84 -24.56
C THR A 392 19.17 -12.63 -23.93
N ALA A 393 17.94 -12.43 -24.39
CA ALA A 393 16.78 -13.18 -23.92
C ALA A 393 16.79 -14.64 -24.46
N LEU A 394 17.14 -14.86 -25.72
CA LEU A 394 17.24 -16.21 -26.30
C LEU A 394 18.40 -17.03 -25.72
N GLU A 395 19.54 -16.40 -25.42
CA GLU A 395 20.65 -17.06 -24.72
C GLU A 395 20.25 -17.54 -23.32
N ARG A 396 19.41 -16.77 -22.61
CA ARG A 396 18.82 -17.20 -21.33
C ARG A 396 17.88 -18.38 -21.51
N ALA A 397 17.02 -18.36 -22.54
CA ALA A 397 16.13 -19.48 -22.85
C ALA A 397 16.92 -20.76 -23.17
N LEU A 398 17.99 -20.66 -23.96
CA LEU A 398 18.90 -21.77 -24.27
C LEU A 398 19.67 -22.29 -23.07
N THR A 399 20.07 -21.40 -22.15
CA THR A 399 20.74 -21.82 -20.91
C THR A 399 19.80 -22.65 -20.03
N ALA A 400 18.52 -22.30 -20.01
CA ALA A 400 17.50 -23.03 -19.27
C ALA A 400 17.08 -24.34 -19.98
N GLU A 401 16.97 -24.32 -21.32
CA GLU A 401 16.53 -25.45 -22.15
C GLU A 401 17.48 -25.68 -23.34
N PRO A 402 18.67 -26.27 -23.11
CA PRO A 402 19.71 -26.38 -24.13
C PRO A 402 19.34 -27.31 -25.29
N ASP A 403 18.41 -28.24 -25.06
CA ASP A 403 17.98 -29.22 -26.06
C ASP A 403 16.72 -28.79 -26.83
N TRP A 404 16.15 -27.61 -26.56
CA TRP A 404 14.91 -27.16 -27.21
C TRP A 404 15.18 -26.53 -28.58
N PRO A 405 14.81 -27.17 -29.70
CA PRO A 405 15.24 -26.75 -31.04
C PRO A 405 14.78 -25.35 -31.44
N LEU A 406 13.62 -24.92 -30.94
CA LEU A 406 13.02 -23.64 -31.30
C LEU A 406 13.86 -22.45 -30.79
N HIS A 407 14.52 -22.57 -29.63
CA HIS A 407 15.37 -21.50 -29.10
C HIS A 407 16.63 -21.33 -29.96
N HIS A 408 17.20 -22.44 -30.46
CA HIS A 408 18.33 -22.41 -31.39
C HIS A 408 17.94 -21.78 -32.72
N TRP A 409 16.77 -22.12 -33.26
CA TRP A 409 16.27 -21.56 -34.52
C TRP A 409 15.92 -20.08 -34.43
N ASN A 410 15.38 -19.62 -33.31
CA ASN A 410 15.06 -18.21 -33.13
C ASN A 410 16.31 -17.35 -32.88
N LEU A 411 17.38 -17.93 -32.34
CA LEU A 411 18.65 -17.23 -32.12
C LEU A 411 19.48 -17.08 -33.40
N ALA A 412 19.45 -18.10 -34.26
CA ALA A 412 20.11 -18.09 -35.57
C ALA A 412 19.44 -17.13 -36.55
#